data_AF-A0A6J8DX05-F1
#
_entry.id   AF-A0A6J8DX05-F1
#
_cell.length_a   1.000
_cell.length_b   1.000
_cell.length_c   1.000
_cell.angle_alpha   90.00
_cell.angle_beta   90.00
_cell.angle_gamma   90.00
#
_symmetry.space_group_name_H-M   'P 1'
#
loop_
_entity.id
_entity.type
_entity.pdbx_description
1 polymer ?
#
loop_
_entity_poly.entity_id
_entity_poly.type
_entity_poly.pdbx_seq_one_letter_code
_entity_poly.pdbx_strand_id
1 'polypeptide(L)'
;MVSHAVNDDDCRPNPSTQFSPDPPIIDESIPSTGPVRDLSFCSLEGIGGHTITANLSKAAAELYSKAWRPSTRASYKSAWKRWSSWCNSREINPIQTSVENIIEFLTTLFNEQKQYRTINTYRSAISRGHNLLNSMSVGKHPAIIHHMRAIFNVRTPLPRYQSSWDVDKVLSCITGWGDNSSLSMKILVQKLTMLLALTSAGRVSEIHKLNLDFMCDKGDHIIFQIPSLTKTCRPGKTKAELKFYKFEDNNLCVVECLRKYLELTEKIRDTNDRLNRNWLLLSFVKPHHPVTTSTLAR
;
A
#
# COMPACT_ATOMS: atom_id res chain seq x y z
N MET A 1 -34.95 39.90 -9.96
CA MET A 1 -34.09 41.06 -10.29
C MET A 1 -33.17 41.25 -9.08
N VAL A 2 -31.84 41.12 -9.23
CA VAL A 2 -30.80 41.24 -8.16
C VAL A 2 -30.89 40.07 -7.11
N SER A 3 -29.92 39.15 -6.98
CA SER A 3 -28.58 39.23 -6.32
C SER A 3 -28.66 39.57 -4.82
N HIS A 4 -27.87 39.08 -3.85
CA HIS A 4 -26.76 38.12 -3.73
C HIS A 4 -26.76 37.63 -2.24
N ALA A 5 -26.14 36.54 -1.77
CA ALA A 5 -25.49 35.35 -2.36
C ALA A 5 -25.29 34.29 -1.23
N VAL A 6 -24.76 33.09 -1.54
CA VAL A 6 -24.24 32.12 -0.56
C VAL A 6 -22.83 31.72 -1.01
N ASN A 7 -21.85 31.76 -0.11
CA ASN A 7 -20.46 31.40 -0.40
C ASN A 7 -20.27 29.88 -0.20
N ASP A 8 -19.93 29.19 -1.28
CA ASP A 8 -19.48 27.79 -1.26
C ASP A 8 -17.94 27.68 -1.38
N ASP A 9 -17.43 26.49 -1.07
CA ASP A 9 -16.07 25.97 -1.33
C ASP A 9 -14.86 26.57 -0.57
N ASP A 10 -14.68 26.13 0.70
CA ASP A 10 -13.34 26.04 1.35
C ASP A 10 -12.51 24.88 0.74
N CYS A 11 -12.18 25.01 -0.55
CA CYS A 11 -11.45 24.02 -1.34
C CYS A 11 -9.95 23.97 -0.95
N ARG A 12 -9.63 23.29 0.16
CA ARG A 12 -8.24 23.10 0.62
C ARG A 12 -7.42 22.29 -0.40
N PRO A 13 -6.29 22.82 -0.93
CA PRO A 13 -5.50 22.11 -1.92
C PRO A 13 -4.80 20.89 -1.36
N ASN A 14 -4.70 19.85 -2.19
CA ASN A 14 -3.99 18.61 -1.87
C ASN A 14 -2.50 18.89 -1.54
N PRO A 15 -1.96 18.40 -0.40
CA PRO A 15 -0.56 18.62 -0.01
C PRO A 15 0.48 17.92 -0.90
N SER A 16 0.05 17.26 -1.99
CA SER A 16 0.92 16.66 -3.01
C SER A 16 1.46 17.67 -4.05
N THR A 17 1.16 18.96 -3.90
CA THR A 17 1.23 19.94 -5.01
C THR A 17 2.06 21.21 -4.72
N GLN A 18 2.76 21.28 -3.58
CA GLN A 18 3.62 22.41 -3.25
C GLN A 18 5.03 22.22 -3.84
N PHE A 19 5.38 23.08 -4.79
CA PHE A 19 6.75 23.27 -5.27
C PHE A 19 7.36 24.45 -4.51
N SER A 20 8.45 24.21 -3.77
CA SER A 20 9.22 25.29 -3.14
C SER A 20 10.14 25.96 -4.16
N PRO A 21 10.43 27.26 -4.05
CA PRO A 21 11.45 27.93 -4.87
C PRO A 21 12.87 27.50 -4.45
N ASP A 22 13.79 27.48 -5.42
CA ASP A 22 15.16 27.01 -5.23
C ASP A 22 16.09 28.08 -4.60
N PRO A 23 17.04 27.68 -3.71
CA PRO A 23 18.16 28.52 -3.27
C PRO A 23 19.32 28.50 -4.30
N PRO A 24 20.23 29.50 -4.27
CA PRO A 24 21.23 29.71 -5.32
C PRO A 24 22.37 28.67 -5.34
N ILE A 25 22.95 28.53 -6.53
CA ILE A 25 24.04 27.60 -6.86
C ILE A 25 25.37 28.10 -6.26
N ILE A 26 26.17 27.18 -5.72
CA ILE A 26 27.59 27.36 -5.45
C ILE A 26 28.34 26.30 -6.27
N ASP A 27 29.36 26.75 -7.01
CA ASP A 27 30.15 25.96 -7.95
C ASP A 27 31.51 25.62 -7.33
N GLU A 28 31.81 24.33 -7.16
CA GLU A 28 33.15 23.83 -6.85
C GLU A 28 33.45 22.58 -7.68
N SER A 29 34.68 22.53 -8.20
CA SER A 29 35.14 21.60 -9.25
C SER A 29 36.15 20.57 -8.71
N ILE A 30 36.96 19.93 -9.59
CA ILE A 30 38.13 19.05 -9.31
C ILE A 30 37.75 17.56 -9.05
N PRO A 31 38.52 16.53 -9.53
CA PRO A 31 39.12 16.32 -10.85
C PRO A 31 38.86 14.88 -11.41
N SER A 32 39.63 14.45 -12.42
CA SER A 32 39.47 13.22 -13.20
C SER A 32 40.25 11.97 -12.70
N THR A 33 39.81 10.80 -13.21
CA THR A 33 40.55 9.55 -13.55
C THR A 33 40.87 8.47 -12.49
N GLY A 34 40.40 7.24 -12.78
CA GLY A 34 40.75 5.95 -12.16
C GLY A 34 39.98 4.80 -12.87
N PRO A 35 40.53 3.59 -13.05
CA PRO A 35 40.08 2.69 -14.12
C PRO A 35 38.77 1.94 -13.85
N VAL A 36 37.97 1.80 -14.91
CA VAL A 36 36.73 1.01 -14.93
C VAL A 36 37.05 -0.47 -14.73
N ARG A 37 36.63 -1.04 -13.59
CA ARG A 37 36.57 -2.49 -13.39
C ARG A 37 35.19 -3.01 -13.77
N ASP A 38 35.17 -3.98 -14.66
CA ASP A 38 33.96 -4.67 -15.10
C ASP A 38 33.32 -5.41 -13.92
N LEU A 39 32.07 -5.06 -13.61
CA LEU A 39 31.32 -5.57 -12.46
C LEU A 39 29.92 -5.97 -12.91
N SER A 40 29.80 -7.20 -13.40
CA SER A 40 28.53 -7.87 -13.68
C SER A 40 27.79 -8.24 -12.38
N PHE A 41 27.27 -7.25 -11.66
CA PHE A 41 26.49 -7.44 -10.44
C PHE A 41 24.97 -7.34 -10.69
N CYS A 42 24.43 -8.37 -11.34
CA CYS A 42 22.99 -8.53 -11.50
C CYS A 42 22.35 -9.13 -10.22
N SER A 43 22.18 -8.32 -9.15
CA SER A 43 21.37 -8.71 -7.99
C SER A 43 20.53 -7.57 -7.41
N LEU A 44 19.30 -7.92 -7.03
CA LEU A 44 18.25 -7.02 -6.56
C LEU A 44 18.38 -6.65 -5.07
N GLU A 45 19.59 -6.72 -4.55
CA GLU A 45 20.02 -6.21 -3.25
C GLU A 45 20.32 -4.70 -3.31
N GLY A 46 20.64 -4.20 -4.51
CA GLY A 46 21.07 -2.81 -4.76
C GLY A 46 20.01 -1.82 -5.25
N ILE A 47 18.72 -1.92 -4.86
CA ILE A 47 17.74 -0.84 -5.18
C ILE A 47 18.00 0.38 -4.26
N GLY A 48 19.05 1.09 -4.66
CA GLY A 48 19.56 2.35 -4.12
C GLY A 48 20.58 2.19 -3.01
N GLY A 49 21.81 2.58 -3.34
CA GLY A 49 22.96 2.53 -2.44
C GLY A 49 24.11 1.64 -2.90
N HIS A 50 24.34 1.49 -4.21
CA HIS A 50 25.50 0.77 -4.76
C HIS A 50 26.85 1.23 -4.15
N THR A 51 26.94 2.46 -3.65
CA THR A 51 28.11 3.01 -2.94
C THR A 51 28.03 2.95 -1.41
N ILE A 52 26.83 2.91 -0.80
CA ILE A 52 26.68 2.93 0.66
C ILE A 52 26.80 1.52 1.22
N THR A 53 26.03 0.55 0.70
CA THR A 53 25.93 -0.78 1.33
C THR A 53 27.20 -1.62 1.21
N ALA A 54 28.06 -1.33 0.23
CA ALA A 54 29.38 -1.97 0.09
C ALA A 54 30.34 -1.64 1.24
N ASN A 55 30.15 -0.49 1.90
CA ASN A 55 30.98 0.00 3.01
C ASN A 55 30.31 -0.21 4.39
N LEU A 56 29.19 -0.94 4.46
CA LEU A 56 28.48 -1.23 5.70
C LEU A 56 28.83 -2.62 6.24
N SER A 57 28.80 -2.77 7.57
CA SER A 57 28.79 -4.10 8.18
C SER A 57 27.53 -4.88 7.76
N LYS A 58 27.61 -6.22 7.73
CA LYS A 58 26.48 -7.09 7.34
C LYS A 58 25.20 -6.77 8.11
N ALA A 59 25.28 -6.51 9.42
CA ALA A 59 24.15 -6.14 10.26
C ALA A 59 23.57 -4.76 9.89
N ALA A 60 24.42 -3.77 9.62
CA ALA A 60 23.99 -2.44 9.19
C ALA A 60 23.34 -2.47 7.79
N ALA A 61 23.90 -3.25 6.85
CA ALA A 61 23.30 -3.46 5.53
C ALA A 61 21.94 -4.16 5.61
N GLU A 62 21.80 -5.19 6.46
CA GLU A 62 20.52 -5.87 6.67
C GLU A 62 19.45 -4.90 7.23
N LEU A 63 19.80 -4.10 8.25
CA LEU A 63 18.90 -3.09 8.83
C LEU A 63 18.55 -1.98 7.83
N TYR A 64 19.53 -1.48 7.07
CA TYR A 64 19.32 -0.50 6.00
C TYR A 64 18.32 -1.02 4.96
N SER A 65 18.42 -2.30 4.58
CA SER A 65 17.46 -2.93 3.67
C SER A 65 16.02 -2.92 4.21
N LYS A 66 15.83 -2.97 5.54
CA LYS A 66 14.52 -3.00 6.21
C LYS A 66 13.81 -1.64 6.26
N ALA A 67 14.47 -0.53 5.90
CA ALA A 67 13.83 0.78 5.78
C ALA A 67 12.63 0.79 4.82
N TRP A 68 12.64 -0.09 3.81
CA TRP A 68 11.57 -0.21 2.82
C TRP A 68 10.61 -1.35 3.16
N ARG A 69 9.32 -1.00 3.28
CA ARG A 69 8.23 -1.97 3.49
C ARG A 69 8.22 -3.04 2.37
N PRO A 70 7.92 -4.32 2.69
CA PRO A 70 7.99 -5.42 1.72
C PRO A 70 7.19 -5.17 0.43
N SER A 71 6.00 -4.57 0.52
CA SER A 71 5.17 -4.25 -0.65
C SER A 71 5.82 -3.25 -1.59
N THR A 72 6.36 -2.13 -1.08
CA THR A 72 7.10 -1.15 -1.89
C THR A 72 8.34 -1.77 -2.53
N ARG A 73 9.08 -2.59 -1.76
CA ARG A 73 10.26 -3.31 -2.25
C ARG A 73 9.91 -4.26 -3.39
N ALA A 74 8.83 -5.03 -3.27
CA ALA A 74 8.35 -5.93 -4.31
C ALA A 74 7.90 -5.15 -5.57
N SER A 75 7.15 -4.05 -5.40
CA SER A 75 6.73 -3.19 -6.52
C SER A 75 7.93 -2.60 -7.27
N TYR A 76 8.94 -2.07 -6.55
CA TYR A 76 10.13 -1.49 -7.17
C TYR A 76 11.02 -2.57 -7.80
N LYS A 77 11.15 -3.75 -7.17
CA LYS A 77 11.85 -4.92 -7.74
C LYS A 77 11.24 -5.36 -9.08
N SER A 78 9.92 -5.40 -9.16
CA SER A 78 9.20 -5.72 -10.41
C SER A 78 9.41 -4.64 -11.48
N ALA A 79 9.24 -3.36 -11.12
CA ALA A 79 9.42 -2.25 -12.04
C ALA A 79 10.86 -2.15 -12.57
N TRP A 80 11.85 -2.29 -11.68
CA TRP A 80 13.27 -2.29 -12.04
C TRP A 80 13.63 -3.46 -12.97
N LYS A 81 13.13 -4.69 -12.71
CA LYS A 81 13.35 -5.83 -13.61
C LYS A 81 12.87 -5.55 -15.04
N ARG A 82 11.70 -4.92 -15.21
CA ARG A 82 11.16 -4.57 -16.53
C ARG A 82 11.91 -3.40 -17.18
N TRP A 83 12.38 -2.42 -16.41
CA TRP A 83 13.32 -1.38 -16.88
C TRP A 83 14.62 -1.99 -17.39
N SER A 84 15.33 -2.79 -16.58
CA SER A 84 16.57 -3.45 -16.99
C SER A 84 16.40 -4.34 -18.22
N SER A 85 15.28 -5.07 -18.32
CA SER A 85 14.96 -5.84 -19.52
C SER A 85 14.78 -4.98 -20.78
N TRP A 86 14.17 -3.79 -20.65
CA TRP A 86 14.01 -2.87 -21.77
C TRP A 86 15.36 -2.28 -22.20
N CYS A 87 16.22 -1.90 -21.24
CA CYS A 87 17.58 -1.40 -21.52
C CYS A 87 18.46 -2.46 -22.17
N ASN A 88 18.48 -3.68 -21.62
CA ASN A 88 19.29 -4.78 -22.15
C ASN A 88 18.88 -5.14 -23.59
N SER A 89 17.60 -5.07 -23.94
CA SER A 89 17.13 -5.28 -25.33
C SER A 89 17.54 -4.18 -26.33
N ARG A 90 18.22 -3.14 -25.85
CA ARG A 90 18.74 -1.98 -26.61
C ARG A 90 20.23 -1.74 -26.35
N GLU A 91 20.91 -2.68 -25.69
CA GLU A 91 22.33 -2.57 -25.30
C GLU A 91 22.65 -1.35 -24.41
N ILE A 92 21.64 -0.82 -23.71
CA ILE A 92 21.75 0.32 -22.80
C ILE A 92 22.08 -0.16 -21.39
N ASN A 93 22.99 0.53 -20.68
CA ASN A 93 23.23 0.30 -19.25
C ASN A 93 22.05 0.84 -18.41
N PRO A 94 21.33 0.00 -17.63
CA PRO A 94 20.15 0.43 -16.87
C PRO A 94 20.47 1.26 -15.61
N ILE A 95 21.72 1.29 -15.15
CA ILE A 95 22.17 2.07 -13.98
C ILE A 95 22.62 3.47 -14.41
N GLN A 96 23.16 3.60 -15.62
CA GLN A 96 23.71 4.84 -16.17
C GLN A 96 23.32 4.96 -17.65
N THR A 97 22.22 5.65 -17.90
CA THR A 97 21.75 6.03 -19.23
C THR A 97 21.33 7.51 -19.25
N SER A 98 21.03 8.01 -20.45
CA SER A 98 20.61 9.40 -20.66
C SER A 98 19.14 9.62 -20.26
N VAL A 99 18.74 10.89 -20.15
CA VAL A 99 17.36 11.24 -19.79
C VAL A 99 16.36 10.87 -20.89
N GLU A 100 16.78 10.95 -22.15
CA GLU A 100 15.99 10.62 -23.34
C GLU A 100 15.57 9.15 -23.33
N ASN A 101 16.48 8.23 -23.01
CA ASN A 101 16.17 6.80 -22.90
C ASN A 101 15.14 6.49 -21.80
N ILE A 102 15.18 7.23 -20.69
CA ILE A 102 14.18 7.10 -19.62
C ILE A 102 12.83 7.65 -20.08
N ILE A 103 12.81 8.79 -20.77
CA ILE A 103 11.59 9.35 -21.39
C ILE A 103 10.99 8.34 -22.38
N GLU A 104 11.79 7.76 -23.27
CA GLU A 104 11.33 6.79 -24.27
C GLU A 104 10.76 5.51 -23.64
N PHE A 105 11.34 5.05 -22.52
CA PHE A 105 10.75 3.96 -21.75
C PHE A 105 9.42 4.33 -21.08
N LEU A 106 9.31 5.52 -20.49
CA LEU A 106 8.04 5.99 -19.91
C LEU A 106 6.96 6.18 -20.99
N THR A 107 7.34 6.64 -22.19
CA THR A 107 6.51 6.68 -23.40
C THR A 107 6.10 5.27 -23.84
N THR A 108 7.02 4.29 -23.84
CA THR A 108 6.72 2.88 -24.14
C THR A 108 5.61 2.37 -23.21
N LEU A 109 5.72 2.62 -21.90
CA LEU A 109 4.68 2.23 -20.92
C LEU A 109 3.35 2.98 -21.14
N PHE A 110 3.40 4.24 -21.56
CA PHE A 110 2.20 4.99 -21.93
C PHE A 110 1.49 4.39 -23.14
N ASN A 111 2.24 4.01 -24.18
CA ASN A 111 1.76 3.36 -25.40
C ASN A 111 1.21 1.95 -25.12
N GLU A 112 1.83 1.19 -24.20
CA GLU A 112 1.30 -0.05 -23.61
C GLU A 112 0.03 0.14 -22.73
N GLN A 113 -0.65 1.29 -22.84
CA GLN A 113 -1.86 1.67 -22.11
C GLN A 113 -1.76 1.57 -20.58
N LYS A 114 -0.56 1.70 -20.00
CA LYS A 114 -0.41 1.70 -18.54
C LYS A 114 -1.04 2.97 -17.94
N GLN A 115 -1.62 2.82 -16.75
CA GLN A 115 -2.14 3.95 -15.97
C GLN A 115 -1.00 4.83 -15.44
N TYR A 116 -1.25 6.15 -15.31
CA TYR A 116 -0.30 7.12 -14.76
C TYR A 116 0.37 6.66 -13.46
N ARG A 117 -0.40 6.11 -12.51
CA ARG A 117 0.10 5.61 -11.22
C ARG A 117 1.11 4.46 -11.40
N THR A 118 0.90 3.59 -12.38
CA THR A 118 1.83 2.51 -12.72
C THR A 118 3.11 3.09 -13.30
N ILE A 119 3.02 4.00 -14.28
CA ILE A 119 4.18 4.68 -14.89
C ILE A 119 4.99 5.46 -13.83
N ASN A 120 4.32 6.16 -12.91
CA ASN A 120 4.99 6.85 -11.80
C ASN A 120 5.70 5.88 -10.82
N THR A 121 5.24 4.63 -10.72
CA THR A 121 5.93 3.58 -9.94
C THR A 121 7.23 3.17 -10.64
N TYR A 122 7.23 3.07 -11.98
CA TYR A 122 8.45 2.86 -12.76
C TYR A 122 9.43 4.03 -12.60
N ARG A 123 8.99 5.27 -12.80
CA ARG A 123 9.80 6.48 -12.55
C ARG A 123 10.45 6.46 -11.16
N SER A 124 9.68 6.11 -10.13
CA SER A 124 10.16 6.10 -8.74
C SER A 124 11.15 4.97 -8.45
N ALA A 125 11.00 3.81 -9.10
CA ALA A 125 11.98 2.72 -9.03
C ALA A 125 13.27 3.07 -9.77
N ILE A 126 13.17 3.62 -10.98
CA ILE A 126 14.32 4.10 -11.76
C ILE A 126 15.08 5.16 -10.97
N SER A 127 14.39 6.17 -10.43
CA SER A 127 14.98 7.22 -9.59
C SER A 127 15.66 6.74 -8.30
N ARG A 128 15.56 5.45 -7.95
CA ARG A 128 16.23 4.86 -6.80
C ARG A 128 17.40 3.94 -7.19
N GLY A 129 17.32 3.23 -8.32
CA GLY A 129 18.38 2.34 -8.81
C GLY A 129 19.34 2.97 -9.84
N HIS A 130 18.93 4.05 -10.50
CA HIS A 130 19.75 4.79 -11.47
C HIS A 130 20.68 5.79 -10.76
N ASN A 131 21.84 6.05 -11.37
CA ASN A 131 22.77 7.10 -10.95
C ASN A 131 22.13 8.51 -11.08
N LEU A 132 22.80 9.53 -10.53
CA LEU A 132 22.34 10.91 -10.67
C LEU A 132 22.49 11.37 -12.13
N LEU A 133 21.44 11.99 -12.67
CA LEU A 133 21.45 12.74 -13.93
C LEU A 133 21.74 14.20 -13.60
N ASN A 134 22.87 14.73 -14.05
CA ASN A 134 23.29 16.12 -13.78
C ASN A 134 23.17 16.47 -12.29
N SER A 135 23.75 15.62 -11.43
CA SER A 135 23.68 15.69 -9.95
C SER A 135 22.28 15.60 -9.32
N MET A 136 21.23 15.33 -10.10
CA MET A 136 19.85 15.14 -9.63
C MET A 136 19.37 13.70 -9.76
N SER A 137 18.43 13.29 -8.91
CA SER A 137 17.76 11.99 -9.10
C SER A 137 16.75 12.05 -10.25
N VAL A 138 16.59 10.94 -10.99
CA VAL A 138 15.72 10.88 -12.19
C VAL A 138 14.31 11.44 -11.94
N GLY A 139 13.72 11.16 -10.78
CA GLY A 139 12.37 11.63 -10.42
C GLY A 139 12.26 13.14 -10.19
N LYS A 140 13.39 13.83 -10.00
CA LYS A 140 13.51 15.29 -9.86
C LYS A 140 13.95 16.00 -11.15
N HIS A 141 14.45 15.28 -12.16
CA HIS A 141 14.97 15.89 -13.38
C HIS A 141 13.85 16.64 -14.15
N PRO A 142 14.04 17.92 -14.55
CA PRO A 142 12.96 18.75 -15.12
C PRO A 142 12.25 18.11 -16.33
N ALA A 143 13.00 17.54 -17.28
CA ALA A 143 12.43 16.86 -18.44
C ALA A 143 11.55 15.64 -18.07
N ILE A 144 11.91 14.90 -17.02
CA ILE A 144 11.12 13.76 -16.53
C ILE A 144 9.84 14.25 -15.84
N ILE A 145 9.91 15.34 -15.06
CA ILE A 145 8.72 15.98 -14.45
C ILE A 145 7.78 16.48 -15.55
N HIS A 146 8.30 17.18 -16.56
CA HIS A 146 7.54 17.67 -17.70
C HIS A 146 6.86 16.52 -18.46
N HIS A 147 7.60 15.47 -18.79
CA HIS A 147 7.07 14.31 -19.49
C HIS A 147 5.96 13.59 -18.70
N MET A 148 6.13 13.42 -17.38
CA MET A 148 5.06 12.89 -16.53
C MET A 148 3.81 13.80 -16.49
N ARG A 149 3.99 15.13 -16.51
CA ARG A 149 2.88 16.09 -16.61
C ARG A 149 2.15 15.94 -17.95
N ALA A 150 2.87 15.75 -19.05
CA ALA A 150 2.27 15.46 -20.36
C ALA A 150 1.44 14.15 -20.32
N ILE A 151 2.00 13.06 -19.78
CA ILE A 151 1.26 11.80 -19.59
C ILE A 151 -0.02 12.00 -18.75
N PHE A 152 0.06 12.77 -17.67
CA PHE A 152 -1.10 13.08 -16.83
C PHE A 152 -2.16 13.87 -17.58
N ASN A 153 -1.78 14.90 -18.33
CA ASN A 153 -2.72 15.74 -19.09
C ASN A 153 -3.42 14.96 -20.22
N VAL A 154 -2.69 14.09 -20.93
CA VAL A 154 -3.24 13.30 -22.05
C VAL A 154 -4.10 12.13 -21.55
N ARG A 155 -3.73 11.51 -20.42
CA ARG A 155 -4.49 10.40 -19.82
C ARG A 155 -4.77 10.67 -18.34
N THR A 156 -5.61 11.67 -18.09
CA THR A 156 -6.06 12.04 -16.74
C THR A 156 -6.69 10.82 -16.05
N PRO A 157 -6.23 10.44 -14.84
CA PRO A 157 -6.80 9.29 -14.13
C PRO A 157 -8.26 9.53 -13.75
N LEU A 158 -9.18 8.78 -14.37
CA LEU A 158 -10.57 8.75 -13.95
C LEU A 158 -10.73 8.04 -12.60
N PRO A 159 -11.73 8.42 -11.77
CA PRO A 159 -12.04 7.72 -10.54
C PRO A 159 -12.44 6.27 -10.85
N ARG A 160 -11.95 5.31 -10.05
CA ARG A 160 -12.25 3.87 -10.24
C ARG A 160 -13.75 3.56 -10.06
N TYR A 161 -14.44 4.37 -9.26
CA TYR A 161 -15.85 4.24 -8.94
C TYR A 161 -16.50 5.58 -9.24
N GLN A 162 -17.58 5.58 -10.04
CA GLN A 162 -18.33 6.79 -10.38
C GLN A 162 -19.31 7.20 -9.26
N SER A 163 -19.78 6.22 -8.49
CA SER A 163 -20.62 6.39 -7.31
C SER A 163 -20.16 5.46 -6.19
N SER A 164 -20.58 5.74 -4.96
CA SER A 164 -20.58 4.75 -3.87
C SER A 164 -21.68 3.71 -4.08
N TRP A 165 -21.56 2.59 -3.39
CA TRP A 165 -22.66 1.63 -3.21
C TRP A 165 -23.63 2.15 -2.14
N ASP A 166 -24.84 1.60 -2.18
CA ASP A 166 -25.94 1.94 -1.28
C ASP A 166 -25.85 1.07 -0.02
N VAL A 167 -25.66 1.73 1.13
CA VAL A 167 -25.40 1.05 2.42
C VAL A 167 -26.66 0.37 2.94
N ASP A 168 -27.83 0.94 2.70
CA ASP A 168 -29.09 0.43 3.23
C ASP A 168 -29.44 -0.94 2.63
N LYS A 169 -29.07 -1.18 1.36
CA LYS A 169 -29.21 -2.50 0.72
C LYS A 169 -28.38 -3.59 1.42
N VAL A 170 -27.20 -3.25 1.94
CA VAL A 170 -26.35 -4.20 2.66
C VAL A 170 -26.85 -4.40 4.09
N LEU A 171 -27.28 -3.33 4.77
CA LEU A 171 -27.91 -3.44 6.09
C LEU A 171 -29.19 -4.29 6.03
N SER A 172 -30.04 -4.07 5.01
CA SER A 172 -31.25 -4.88 4.74
C SER A 172 -30.92 -6.35 4.45
N CYS A 173 -29.81 -6.63 3.77
CA CYS A 173 -29.35 -7.99 3.52
C CYS A 173 -28.87 -8.67 4.82
N ILE A 174 -28.13 -7.93 5.66
CA ILE A 174 -27.61 -8.42 6.94
C ILE A 174 -28.74 -8.69 7.95
N THR A 175 -29.73 -7.80 8.06
CA THR A 175 -30.91 -8.01 8.91
C THR A 175 -31.76 -9.17 8.38
N GLY A 176 -31.92 -9.29 7.06
CA GLY A 176 -32.63 -10.41 6.42
C GLY A 176 -32.01 -11.80 6.64
N TRP A 177 -30.75 -11.90 7.09
CA TRP A 177 -30.16 -13.17 7.53
C TRP A 177 -30.62 -13.60 8.93
N GLY A 178 -31.08 -12.67 9.77
CA GLY A 178 -31.56 -12.96 11.13
C GLY A 178 -30.46 -13.26 12.16
N ASP A 179 -30.84 -13.97 13.23
CA ASP A 179 -30.04 -14.14 14.43
C ASP A 179 -28.73 -14.92 14.19
N ASN A 180 -27.67 -14.44 14.82
CA ASN A 180 -26.31 -14.95 14.70
C ASN A 180 -26.18 -16.45 15.05
N SER A 181 -27.03 -16.98 15.92
CA SER A 181 -26.99 -18.39 16.36
C SER A 181 -27.55 -19.36 15.32
N SER A 182 -28.40 -18.88 14.42
CA SER A 182 -29.01 -19.66 13.33
C SER A 182 -28.14 -19.73 12.06
N LEU A 183 -27.11 -18.88 11.97
CA LEU A 183 -26.32 -18.72 10.76
C LEU A 183 -25.30 -19.84 10.57
N SER A 184 -25.18 -20.32 9.33
CA SER A 184 -24.02 -21.13 8.94
C SER A 184 -22.72 -20.33 9.10
N MET A 185 -21.63 -21.01 9.45
CA MET A 185 -20.27 -20.43 9.59
C MET A 185 -19.87 -19.54 8.40
N LYS A 186 -20.27 -19.91 7.16
CA LYS A 186 -20.03 -19.12 5.95
C LYS A 186 -20.76 -17.77 5.99
N ILE A 187 -22.06 -17.77 6.28
CA ILE A 187 -22.85 -16.53 6.33
C ILE A 187 -22.40 -15.68 7.52
N LEU A 188 -22.14 -16.29 8.67
CA LEU A 188 -21.68 -15.58 9.87
C LEU A 188 -20.33 -14.88 9.66
N VAL A 189 -19.34 -15.52 9.01
CA VAL A 189 -18.05 -14.85 8.73
C VAL A 189 -18.19 -13.75 7.67
N GLN A 190 -19.12 -13.89 6.71
CA GLN A 190 -19.43 -12.82 5.75
C GLN A 190 -20.11 -11.63 6.44
N LYS A 191 -21.10 -11.89 7.32
CA LYS A 191 -21.78 -10.91 8.18
C LYS A 191 -20.78 -10.16 9.05
N LEU A 192 -19.94 -10.88 9.81
CA LEU A 192 -18.90 -10.29 10.63
C LEU A 192 -17.92 -9.45 9.81
N THR A 193 -17.44 -9.95 8.68
CA THR A 193 -16.48 -9.22 7.82
C THR A 193 -17.07 -7.89 7.33
N MET A 194 -18.33 -7.89 6.91
CA MET A 194 -19.01 -6.67 6.46
C MET A 194 -19.26 -5.70 7.61
N LEU A 195 -19.73 -6.17 8.77
CA LEU A 195 -19.93 -5.35 9.96
C LEU A 195 -18.61 -4.74 10.47
N LEU A 196 -17.51 -5.49 10.48
CA LEU A 196 -16.18 -4.97 10.81
C LEU A 196 -15.74 -3.88 9.82
N ALA A 197 -16.01 -4.05 8.52
CA ALA A 197 -15.66 -3.06 7.50
C ALA A 197 -16.47 -1.77 7.61
N LEU A 198 -17.79 -1.89 7.82
CA LEU A 198 -18.72 -0.77 8.03
C LEU A 198 -18.36 0.03 9.28
N THR A 199 -18.20 -0.64 10.43
CA THR A 199 -18.04 0.03 11.72
C THR A 199 -16.63 0.60 11.96
N SER A 200 -15.58 0.00 11.38
CA SER A 200 -14.22 0.55 11.50
C SER A 200 -13.88 1.63 10.48
N ALA A 201 -14.59 1.66 9.34
CA ALA A 201 -14.14 2.31 8.10
C ALA A 201 -12.68 1.97 7.71
N GLY A 202 -12.16 0.84 8.21
CA GLY A 202 -10.76 0.47 8.15
C GLY A 202 -10.39 -0.10 6.78
N ARG A 203 -9.09 -0.05 6.43
CA ARG A 203 -8.64 -0.73 5.21
C ARG A 203 -8.74 -2.24 5.40
N VAL A 204 -8.97 -2.97 4.31
CA VAL A 204 -8.88 -4.45 4.29
C VAL A 204 -7.56 -4.96 4.92
N SER A 205 -6.46 -4.23 4.72
CA SER A 205 -5.14 -4.54 5.31
C SER A 205 -5.03 -4.33 6.83
N GLU A 206 -6.02 -3.69 7.44
CA GLU A 206 -6.12 -3.42 8.88
C GLU A 206 -7.07 -4.46 9.52
N ILE A 207 -8.23 -4.72 8.89
CA ILE A 207 -9.16 -5.81 9.27
C ILE A 207 -8.47 -7.19 9.21
N HIS A 208 -7.67 -7.45 8.18
CA HIS A 208 -6.84 -8.66 8.06
C HIS A 208 -5.85 -8.85 9.23
N LYS A 209 -5.48 -7.78 9.94
CA LYS A 209 -4.49 -7.83 11.02
C LYS A 209 -5.12 -7.93 12.41
N LEU A 210 -6.45 -8.03 12.50
CA LEU A 210 -7.15 -8.32 13.75
C LEU A 210 -6.71 -9.70 14.25
N ASN A 211 -6.23 -9.76 15.48
CA ASN A 211 -5.65 -10.93 16.10
C ASN A 211 -6.07 -10.99 17.58
N LEU A 212 -6.43 -12.18 18.05
CA LEU A 212 -7.01 -12.41 19.37
C LEU A 212 -6.02 -12.15 20.52
N ASP A 213 -4.72 -12.35 20.30
CA ASP A 213 -3.65 -12.05 21.26
C ASP A 213 -3.58 -10.55 21.61
N PHE A 214 -4.19 -9.70 20.77
CA PHE A 214 -4.24 -8.25 20.89
C PHE A 214 -5.68 -7.72 20.96
N MET A 215 -6.64 -8.58 21.33
CA MET A 215 -8.05 -8.26 21.53
C MET A 215 -8.35 -8.01 23.02
N CYS A 216 -9.23 -7.05 23.31
CA CYS A 216 -9.77 -6.85 24.65
C CYS A 216 -11.27 -6.57 24.56
N ASP A 217 -12.10 -7.46 25.11
CA ASP A 217 -13.53 -7.24 25.28
C ASP A 217 -13.77 -6.42 26.57
N LYS A 218 -14.56 -5.36 26.48
CA LYS A 218 -14.97 -4.48 27.58
C LYS A 218 -16.44 -4.63 27.96
N GLY A 219 -17.18 -5.52 27.30
CA GLY A 219 -18.62 -5.74 27.49
C GLY A 219 -19.45 -4.88 26.54
N ASP A 220 -19.30 -3.57 26.61
CA ASP A 220 -19.96 -2.58 25.75
C ASP A 220 -19.24 -2.39 24.39
N HIS A 221 -17.93 -2.65 24.33
CA HIS A 221 -17.14 -2.58 23.10
C HIS A 221 -15.97 -3.57 23.11
N ILE A 222 -15.47 -3.91 21.92
CA ILE A 222 -14.27 -4.75 21.73
C ILE A 222 -13.17 -3.92 21.07
N ILE A 223 -11.98 -3.95 21.64
CA ILE A 223 -10.79 -3.25 21.16
C ILE A 223 -9.81 -4.25 20.54
N PHE A 224 -9.21 -3.91 19.40
CA PHE A 224 -8.06 -4.60 18.84
C PHE A 224 -6.89 -3.65 18.65
N GLN A 225 -5.73 -3.99 19.22
CA GLN A 225 -4.47 -3.33 18.90
C GLN A 225 -3.82 -4.01 17.69
N ILE A 226 -3.53 -3.25 16.63
CA ILE A 226 -2.92 -3.83 15.42
C ILE A 226 -1.43 -4.07 15.70
N PRO A 227 -0.95 -5.33 15.73
CA PRO A 227 0.39 -5.64 16.24
C PRO A 227 1.52 -5.14 15.34
N SER A 228 1.24 -4.84 14.07
CA SER A 228 2.22 -4.50 13.04
C SER A 228 1.91 -3.17 12.32
N LEU A 229 2.96 -2.47 11.88
CA LEU A 229 2.86 -1.15 11.23
C LEU A 229 1.83 -1.14 10.08
N THR A 230 0.78 -0.33 10.20
CA THR A 230 -0.13 0.02 9.09
C THR A 230 0.53 1.04 8.17
N LYS A 231 -0.09 1.40 7.04
CA LYS A 231 0.45 2.41 6.10
C LYS A 231 0.58 3.80 6.75
N THR A 232 -0.25 4.11 7.75
CA THR A 232 -0.33 5.41 8.42
C THR A 232 0.57 5.52 9.66
N CYS A 233 1.08 4.41 10.22
CA CYS A 233 2.06 4.45 11.30
C CYS A 233 3.32 5.24 10.90
N ARG A 234 3.74 6.16 11.77
CA ARG A 234 4.97 6.95 11.69
C ARG A 234 5.80 6.75 12.98
N PRO A 235 7.12 6.98 12.97
CA PRO A 235 7.92 7.04 14.20
C PRO A 235 7.27 7.98 15.24
N GLY A 236 7.35 7.61 16.51
CA GLY A 236 6.75 8.38 17.62
C GLY A 236 5.23 8.30 17.76
N LYS A 237 4.50 7.56 16.89
CA LYS A 237 3.07 7.27 17.08
C LYS A 237 2.85 5.87 17.65
N THR A 238 1.82 5.74 18.49
CA THR A 238 1.30 4.46 18.99
C THR A 238 0.86 3.55 17.83
N LYS A 239 0.79 2.24 18.10
CA LYS A 239 0.20 1.28 17.16
C LYS A 239 -1.26 1.64 16.90
N ALA A 240 -1.73 1.38 15.68
CA ALA A 240 -3.13 1.63 15.33
C ALA A 240 -4.05 0.73 16.16
N GLU A 241 -5.19 1.27 16.58
CA GLU A 241 -6.21 0.60 17.38
C GLU A 241 -7.54 0.68 16.63
N LEU A 242 -8.33 -0.39 16.67
CA LEU A 242 -9.69 -0.43 16.14
C LEU A 242 -10.65 -0.77 17.28
N LYS A 243 -11.75 -0.02 17.40
CA LYS A 243 -12.78 -0.20 18.41
C LYS A 243 -14.11 -0.53 17.74
N PHE A 244 -14.78 -1.53 18.26
CA PHE A 244 -16.06 -2.03 17.77
C PHE A 244 -17.07 -1.94 18.91
N TYR A 245 -18.02 -1.02 18.78
CA TYR A 245 -19.03 -0.75 19.81
C TYR A 245 -20.25 -1.66 19.64
N LYS A 246 -20.88 -2.02 20.76
CA LYS A 246 -22.17 -2.70 20.75
C LYS A 246 -23.23 -1.78 20.15
N PHE A 247 -24.15 -2.37 19.38
CA PHE A 247 -25.30 -1.71 18.78
C PHE A 247 -26.59 -2.31 19.32
N GLU A 248 -27.69 -1.55 19.26
CA GLU A 248 -28.97 -1.91 19.87
C GLU A 248 -29.64 -3.11 19.18
N ASP A 249 -29.62 -3.17 17.85
CA ASP A 249 -30.07 -4.34 17.10
C ASP A 249 -28.96 -5.42 17.06
N ASN A 250 -29.22 -6.55 17.72
CA ASN A 250 -28.34 -7.73 17.74
C ASN A 250 -28.03 -8.28 16.33
N ASN A 251 -28.90 -8.05 15.33
CA ASN A 251 -28.66 -8.49 13.96
C ASN A 251 -27.61 -7.63 13.24
N LEU A 252 -27.50 -6.35 13.60
CA LEU A 252 -26.51 -5.40 13.08
C LEU A 252 -25.31 -5.19 14.02
N CYS A 253 -25.38 -5.73 15.24
CA CYS A 253 -24.33 -5.57 16.24
C CYS A 253 -23.07 -6.36 15.90
N VAL A 254 -22.00 -5.63 15.57
CA VAL A 254 -20.65 -6.19 15.31
C VAL A 254 -20.10 -6.95 16.52
N VAL A 255 -20.38 -6.50 17.75
CA VAL A 255 -19.89 -7.13 18.99
C VAL A 255 -20.55 -8.49 19.22
N GLU A 256 -21.88 -8.59 19.13
CA GLU A 256 -22.57 -9.87 19.33
C GLU A 256 -22.30 -10.86 18.17
N CYS A 257 -22.22 -10.36 16.92
CA CYS A 257 -21.80 -11.17 15.78
C CYS A 257 -20.36 -11.70 15.95
N LEU A 258 -19.46 -10.88 16.50
CA LEU A 258 -18.07 -11.26 16.79
C LEU A 258 -18.00 -12.32 17.89
N ARG A 259 -18.70 -12.13 19.01
CA ARG A 259 -18.75 -13.12 20.11
C ARG A 259 -19.26 -14.47 19.63
N LYS A 260 -20.38 -14.51 18.88
CA LYS A 260 -20.93 -15.76 18.35
C LYS A 260 -19.99 -16.45 17.36
N TYR A 261 -19.28 -15.69 16.55
CA TYR A 261 -18.25 -16.22 15.66
C TYR A 261 -17.03 -16.77 16.40
N LEU A 262 -16.63 -16.17 17.53
CA LEU A 262 -15.55 -16.70 18.38
C LEU A 262 -15.96 -18.03 19.02
N GLU A 263 -17.16 -18.11 19.60
CA GLU A 263 -17.74 -19.35 20.15
C GLU A 263 -17.73 -20.49 19.11
N LEU A 264 -18.23 -20.22 17.89
CA LEU A 264 -18.26 -21.21 16.81
C LEU A 264 -16.88 -21.58 16.25
N THR A 265 -15.86 -20.74 16.45
CA THR A 265 -14.48 -21.01 15.99
C THR A 265 -13.54 -21.52 17.08
N GLU A 266 -13.95 -21.57 18.35
CA GLU A 266 -13.12 -22.01 19.48
C GLU A 266 -12.46 -23.38 19.22
N LYS A 267 -13.26 -24.41 18.93
CA LYS A 267 -12.80 -25.78 18.59
C LYS A 267 -11.97 -25.86 17.31
N ILE A 268 -12.03 -24.82 16.47
CA ILE A 268 -11.21 -24.70 15.25
C ILE A 268 -9.88 -24.01 15.58
N ARG A 269 -9.79 -23.20 16.64
CA ARG A 269 -8.56 -22.51 17.04
C ARG A 269 -7.69 -23.38 17.93
N ASP A 270 -8.31 -24.13 18.83
CA ASP A 270 -7.63 -25.09 19.71
C ASP A 270 -7.33 -26.41 18.97
N THR A 271 -6.39 -26.37 18.03
CA THR A 271 -5.84 -27.57 17.40
C THR A 271 -4.33 -27.61 17.52
N ASN A 272 -3.79 -28.77 17.93
CA ASN A 272 -2.36 -29.07 18.08
C ASN A 272 -1.57 -29.14 16.74
N ASP A 273 -2.01 -28.43 15.70
CA ASP A 273 -1.29 -28.32 14.43
C ASP A 273 -0.41 -27.07 14.38
N ARG A 274 0.46 -26.99 13.36
CA ARG A 274 1.41 -25.86 13.21
C ARG A 274 0.74 -24.59 12.67
N LEU A 275 -0.59 -24.50 12.64
CA LEU A 275 -1.33 -23.38 12.08
C LEU A 275 -1.72 -22.39 13.19
N ASN A 276 -1.03 -21.25 13.25
CA ASN A 276 -1.46 -20.15 14.11
C ASN A 276 -2.83 -19.60 13.61
N ARG A 277 -3.88 -19.94 14.34
CA ARG A 277 -5.28 -19.51 14.11
C ARG A 277 -5.71 -18.37 15.05
N ASN A 278 -4.77 -17.61 15.60
CA ASN A 278 -5.04 -16.44 16.45
C ASN A 278 -5.44 -15.21 15.62
N TRP A 279 -5.29 -15.26 14.29
CA TRP A 279 -5.90 -14.28 13.39
C TRP A 279 -7.43 -14.40 13.44
N LEU A 280 -8.13 -13.27 13.50
CA LEU A 280 -9.57 -13.26 13.72
C LEU A 280 -10.33 -14.02 12.63
N LEU A 281 -10.13 -13.66 11.36
CA LEU A 281 -10.91 -14.17 10.25
C LEU A 281 -10.25 -15.44 9.65
N LEU A 282 -10.99 -16.55 9.67
CA LEU A 282 -10.57 -17.86 9.19
C LEU A 282 -11.38 -18.27 7.96
N SER A 283 -10.78 -19.08 7.10
CA SER A 283 -11.46 -19.72 5.97
C SER A 283 -12.59 -20.61 6.49
N PHE A 284 -13.80 -20.46 5.94
CA PHE A 284 -14.91 -21.39 6.21
C PHE A 284 -14.72 -22.75 5.49
N VAL A 285 -13.77 -22.87 4.57
CA VAL A 285 -13.38 -24.12 3.90
C VAL A 285 -12.20 -24.76 4.64
N LYS A 286 -12.21 -26.09 4.81
CA LYS A 286 -11.11 -26.86 5.40
C LYS A 286 -9.90 -26.92 4.44
N PRO A 287 -8.65 -26.84 4.95
CA PRO A 287 -8.28 -26.54 6.33
C PRO A 287 -8.56 -25.07 6.65
N HIS A 288 -9.02 -24.78 7.86
CA HIS A 288 -9.53 -23.45 8.27
C HIS A 288 -8.38 -22.44 8.52
N HIS A 289 -7.59 -22.16 7.48
CA HIS A 289 -6.46 -21.25 7.51
C HIS A 289 -6.91 -19.79 7.73
N PRO A 290 -6.06 -18.92 8.31
CA PRO A 290 -6.25 -17.48 8.27
C PRO A 290 -6.50 -16.97 6.84
N VAL A 291 -7.50 -16.11 6.66
CA VAL A 291 -7.81 -15.56 5.33
C VAL A 291 -6.78 -14.52 4.89
N THR A 292 -6.58 -14.40 3.58
CA THR A 292 -5.68 -13.38 3.01
C THR A 292 -6.41 -12.06 2.77
N THR A 293 -5.64 -10.98 2.58
CA THR A 293 -6.19 -9.67 2.18
C THR A 293 -6.92 -9.69 0.84
N SER A 294 -6.60 -10.63 -0.06
CA SER A 294 -7.29 -10.81 -1.34
C SER A 294 -8.62 -11.56 -1.19
N THR A 295 -8.74 -12.44 -0.18
CA THR A 295 -10.02 -13.09 0.16
C THR A 295 -10.98 -12.09 0.82
N LEU A 296 -10.48 -11.21 1.69
CA LEU A 296 -11.30 -10.18 2.36
C LEU A 296 -11.72 -9.01 1.44
N ALA A 297 -11.07 -8.85 0.29
CA ALA A 297 -11.38 -7.80 -0.68
C ALA A 297 -12.36 -8.24 -1.79
N ARG A 298 -12.93 -9.44 -1.68
CA ARG A 298 -13.84 -10.07 -2.64
C ARG A 298 -15.17 -10.39 -1.96
#